data_AF-A0ABD0N619-F1
#
_entry.id   AF-A0ABD0N619-F1
#
_cell.length_a   1.000
_cell.length_b   1.000
_cell.length_c   1.000
_cell.angle_alpha   90.00
_cell.angle_beta   90.00
_cell.angle_gamma   90.00
#
_symmetry.space_group_name_H-M   'P 1'
#
loop_
_entity.id
_entity.type
_entity.pdbx_description
1 polymer ?
#
loop_
_entity_poly.entity_id
_entity_poly.type
_entity_poly.pdbx_seq_one_letter_code
_entity_poly.pdbx_strand_id
1 'polypeptide(L)' 'KVLKELIEPYDQRVEKLQDFLNDVKPSIKYEIIPLSDPFGPSITDPELQCIVVSEETRKGGEAVNRKRVEN' A
#
# COMPACT_ATOMS: atom_id res chain seq x y z
N LYS A 1 11.42 7.80 19.57
CA LYS A 1 10.25 8.71 19.61
C LYS A 1 9.24 8.19 18.59
N VAL A 2 7.97 8.03 18.97
CA VAL A 2 6.96 7.45 18.06
C VAL A 2 6.38 8.59 17.23
N LEU A 3 6.77 8.68 15.96
CA LEU A 3 6.41 9.78 15.03
C LEU A 3 4.93 9.81 14.63
N LYS A 4 4.06 9.04 15.30
CA LYS A 4 2.64 8.88 14.95
C LYS A 4 1.86 10.20 14.94
N GLU A 5 2.25 11.14 15.80
CA GLU A 5 1.67 12.50 15.87
C GLU A 5 2.01 13.37 14.66
N LEU A 6 3.02 12.99 13.87
CA LEU A 6 3.39 13.67 12.62
C LEU A 6 2.71 13.05 11.39
N ILE A 7 1.95 11.97 11.57
CA ILE A 7 1.24 11.30 10.48
C ILE A 7 -0.17 11.88 10.40
N GLU A 8 -0.55 12.34 9.21
CA GLU A 8 -1.91 12.81 8.96
C GLU A 8 -2.94 11.66 9.13
N PRO A 9 -4.17 11.97 9.62
CA PRO A 9 -5.26 11.00 9.68
C PRO A 9 -5.46 10.29 8.35
N TYR A 10 -5.86 9.01 8.40
CA TYR A 10 -6.01 8.17 7.22
C TYR A 10 -6.88 8.83 6.13
N ASP A 11 -8.06 9.33 6.50
CA ASP A 11 -9.02 9.92 5.56
C ASP A 11 -8.42 11.11 4.80
N GLN A 12 -7.65 11.97 5.47
CA GLN A 12 -6.99 13.12 4.83
C GLN A 12 -5.90 12.68 3.84
N ARG A 13 -5.18 11.59 4.15
CA ARG A 13 -4.17 11.03 3.24
C ARG A 13 -4.84 10.38 2.02
N VAL A 14 -5.99 9.73 2.20
CA VAL A 14 -6.76 9.13 1.10
C VAL A 14 -7.29 10.21 0.17
N GLU A 15 -7.89 11.28 0.70
CA GLU A 15 -8.39 12.40 -0.10
C GLU A 15 -7.29 13.00 -0.98
N LYS A 16 -6.14 13.36 -0.38
CA LYS A 16 -4.99 13.89 -1.12
C LYS A 16 -4.43 12.92 -2.16
N LEU A 17 -4.41 11.62 -1.86
CA LEU A 17 -3.96 10.61 -2.81
C LEU A 17 -4.93 10.47 -3.98
N GLN A 18 -6.25 10.49 -3.72
CA GLN A 18 -7.28 10.43 -4.76
C GLN A 18 -7.17 11.63 -5.71
N ASP A 19 -7.02 12.84 -5.17
CA ASP A 19 -6.83 14.05 -5.97
C ASP A 19 -5.61 13.93 -6.89
N PHE A 20 -4.46 13.53 -6.34
CA PHE A 20 -3.24 13.32 -7.13
C PHE A 20 -3.41 12.26 -8.22
N LEU A 21 -4.03 11.12 -7.91
CA LEU A 21 -4.22 10.03 -8.88
C LEU A 21 -5.19 10.43 -10.01
N ASN A 22 -6.22 11.21 -9.69
CA ASN A 22 -7.16 11.77 -10.66
C ASN A 22 -6.47 12.79 -11.59
N ASP A 23 -5.58 13.62 -11.05
CA ASP A 23 -4.80 14.58 -11.83
C ASP A 23 -3.80 13.89 -12.77
N VAL A 24 -3.14 12.83 -12.30
CA VAL A 24 -2.13 12.09 -13.08
C VAL A 24 -2.77 11.24 -14.17
N LYS A 25 -3.79 10.44 -13.82
CA LYS A 25 -4.46 9.55 -14.76
C LYS A 25 -5.84 9.11 -14.25
N PRO A 26 -6.92 9.83 -14.60
CA PRO A 26 -8.26 9.55 -14.10
C PRO A 26 -8.90 8.31 -14.75
N SER A 27 -8.32 7.79 -15.83
CA SER A 27 -8.85 6.61 -16.52
C SER A 27 -8.54 5.28 -15.83
N ILE A 28 -7.61 5.28 -14.86
CA ILE A 28 -7.26 4.08 -14.09
C ILE A 28 -8.21 3.99 -12.90
N LYS A 29 -8.73 2.80 -12.64
CA LYS A 29 -9.47 2.51 -11.42
C LYS A 29 -8.48 2.16 -10.32
N TYR A 30 -8.58 2.87 -9.20
CA TYR A 30 -7.74 2.64 -8.03
C TYR A 30 -8.58 2.07 -6.89
N GLU A 31 -8.04 1.07 -6.21
CA GLU A 31 -8.56 0.58 -4.95
C GLU A 31 -7.60 1.03 -3.84
N ILE A 32 -8.09 1.90 -2.95
CA ILE A 32 -7.31 2.45 -1.84
C ILE A 32 -7.88 1.88 -0.56
N ILE A 33 -7.08 1.04 0.10
CA ILE A 33 -7.49 0.34 1.32
C ILE A 33 -6.55 0.68 2.49
N PRO A 34 -7.06 0.70 3.73
CA PRO A 34 -6.22 0.83 4.91
C PRO A 34 -5.45 -0.48 5.15
N LEU A 35 -4.19 -0.36 5.55
CA LEU A 35 -3.39 -1.50 6.02
C LEU A 35 -3.52 -1.61 7.54
N SER A 36 -4.16 -2.68 8.01
CA SER A 36 -4.30 -3.02 9.44
C SER A 36 -3.17 -3.91 9.95
N ASP A 37 -2.45 -4.58 9.05
CA ASP A 37 -1.29 -5.42 9.33
C ASP A 37 -0.17 -5.19 8.28
N PRO A 38 1.06 -5.67 8.53
CA PRO A 38 2.20 -5.41 7.65
C PRO A 38 2.11 -6.02 6.25
N PHE A 39 1.26 -7.02 6.02
CA PHE A 39 1.10 -7.70 4.73
C PHE A 39 -0.13 -7.20 3.97
N GLY A 40 -1.23 -6.91 4.67
CA GLY A 40 -2.50 -6.53 4.04
C GLY A 40 -2.97 -7.58 3.02
N PRO A 41 -3.64 -7.19 1.92
CA PRO A 41 -4.15 -8.16 0.96
C PRO A 41 -3.05 -8.82 0.14
N SER A 42 -1.82 -8.31 0.20
CA SER A 42 -0.75 -8.71 -0.72
C SER A 42 -0.40 -10.19 -0.61
N ILE A 43 -0.71 -10.87 0.50
CA ILE A 43 -0.46 -12.31 0.67
C ILE A 43 -1.71 -13.18 0.53
N THR A 44 -2.90 -12.58 0.50
CA THR A 44 -4.19 -13.28 0.47
C THR A 44 -4.94 -13.14 -0.85
N ASP A 45 -4.69 -12.08 -1.60
CA ASP A 45 -5.33 -11.84 -2.89
C ASP A 45 -4.53 -12.52 -4.03
N PRO A 46 -5.09 -13.56 -4.67
CA PRO A 46 -4.41 -14.30 -5.74
C PRO A 46 -4.33 -13.53 -7.06
N GLU A 47 -5.09 -12.44 -7.25
CA GLU A 47 -5.06 -11.65 -8.49
C GLU A 47 -3.84 -10.70 -8.53
N LEU A 48 -3.19 -10.44 -7.38
CA LEU A 48 -2.03 -9.56 -7.28
C LEU A 48 -0.73 -10.22 -7.77
N GLN A 49 -0.32 -9.90 -9.00
CA GLN A 49 0.85 -10.51 -9.65
C GLN A 49 2.20 -9.89 -9.27
N CYS A 50 2.23 -8.62 -8.86
CA CYS A 50 3.46 -7.93 -8.50
C CYS A 50 3.23 -6.97 -7.32
N ILE A 51 4.33 -6.50 -6.72
CA ILE A 51 4.32 -5.46 -5.69
C ILE A 51 5.39 -4.43 -6.03
N VAL A 52 5.00 -3.15 -6.01
CA VAL A 52 5.91 -2.03 -6.24
C VAL A 52 6.19 -1.39 -4.88
N VAL A 53 7.48 -1.19 -4.58
CA VAL A 53 7.96 -0.68 -3.29
C VAL A 53 9.03 0.38 -3.51
N SER A 54 9.23 1.24 -2.51
CA SER A 54 10.38 2.14 -2.45
C SER A 54 11.55 1.45 -1.74
N GLU A 55 12.72 2.11 -1.69
CA GLU A 55 13.85 1.59 -0.90
C GLU A 55 13.52 1.44 0.59
N GLU A 56 12.70 2.34 1.15
CA GLU A 56 12.28 2.27 2.56
C GLU A 56 11.45 1.01 2.84
N THR A 57 10.59 0.59 1.90
CA THR A 57 9.69 -0.56 2.06
C THR A 57 10.18 -1.84 1.39
N ARG A 58 11.40 -1.84 0.81
CA ARG A 58 11.98 -2.99 0.08
C ARG A 58 11.97 -4.29 0.88
N LYS A 59 12.42 -4.24 2.15
CA LYS A 59 12.43 -5.41 3.04
C LYS A 59 11.03 -5.98 3.30
N GLY A 60 10.01 -5.11 3.34
CA GLY A 60 8.61 -5.51 3.45
C GLY A 60 8.13 -6.26 2.20
N GLY A 61 8.45 -5.74 1.02
CA GLY A 61 8.16 -6.41 -0.25
C GLY A 61 8.84 -7.79 -0.38
N GLU A 62 10.10 -7.92 0.06
CA GLU A 62 10.79 -9.21 0.12
C GLU A 62 10.08 -10.20 1.08
N ALA A 63 9.57 -9.71 2.20
CA ALA A 63 8.81 -10.52 3.17
C ALA A 63 7.47 -11.00 2.59
N VAL A 64 6.75 -10.14 1.88
CA VAL A 64 5.53 -10.50 1.14
C VAL A 64 5.81 -11.64 0.15
N ASN A 65 6.87 -11.51 -0.65
CA ASN A 65 7.21 -12.54 -1.63
C ASN A 65 7.58 -13.89 -1.00
N ARG A 66 8.30 -13.89 0.13
CA ARG A 66 8.54 -15.14 0.88
C ARG A 66 7.23 -15.76 1.35
N LYS A 67 6.33 -14.95 1.91
CA LYS A 67 5.03 -15.43 2.41
C LYS A 67 4.14 -16.00 1.29
N ARG A 68 4.15 -15.38 0.11
CA ARG A 68 3.44 -15.88 -1.08
C ARG A 68 3.91 -17.26 -1.56
N VAL A 69 5.16 -17.64 -1.28
CA VAL A 69 5.71 -18.96 -1.64
C VAL A 69 5.39 -20.03 -0.58
N GLU A 70 5.18 -19.60 0.67
CA GLU A 70 4.80 -20.49 1.78
C GLU A 70 3.31 -20.88 1.77
N ASN A 71 2.46 -20.02 1.19
CA ASN A 71 1.01 -20.22 1.05
C ASN A 71 0.69 -21.11 -0.15
#